data_AF-A0A9C8HZU1-F1
#
_entry.id   AF-A0A9C8HZU1-F1
#
_cell.length_a   1.000
_cell.length_b   1.000
_cell.length_c   1.000
_cell.angle_alpha   90.00
_cell.angle_beta   90.00
_cell.angle_gamma   90.00
#
_symmetry.space_group_name_H-M   'P 1'
#
loop_
_entity.id
_entity.type
_entity.pdbx_description
1 polymer ?
#
loop_
_entity_poly.entity_id
_entity_poly.type
_entity_poly.pdbx_seq_one_letter_code
_entity_poly.pdbx_strand_id
1 'polypeptide(L)'
;MEEPIKKSWEWSCREFEYEGVCLYKDSLLWYKETYPAYAGGTARKQSLKDFMENGPAVDTIPREILNEIYDYLNIPRARRKMQE
;
A
#
# COMPACT_ATOMS: atom_id res chain seq x y z
N MET A 1 17.52 -2.03 4.37
CA MET A 1 16.21 -1.59 3.85
C MET A 1 15.37 -2.83 3.71
N GLU A 2 14.18 -2.88 4.32
CA GLU A 2 13.24 -3.99 4.07
C GLU A 2 12.84 -3.92 2.58
N GLU A 3 12.93 -5.02 1.85
CA GLU A 3 12.47 -5.07 0.45
C GLU A 3 10.94 -5.22 0.43
N PRO A 4 10.23 -4.51 -0.47
CA PRO A 4 8.78 -4.67 -0.61
C PRO A 4 8.48 -6.11 -1.03
N ILE A 5 7.59 -6.78 -0.30
CA ILE A 5 7.61 -8.25 -0.30
C ILE A 5 6.80 -8.84 -1.45
N LYS A 6 5.87 -8.11 -2.09
CA LYS A 6 5.02 -8.76 -3.11
C LYS A 6 4.11 -7.91 -3.98
N LYS A 7 3.74 -6.70 -3.58
CA LYS A 7 2.75 -5.92 -4.31
C LYS A 7 2.87 -4.44 -3.98
N SER A 8 2.78 -3.62 -5.00
CA SER A 8 2.54 -2.19 -4.89
C SER A 8 1.30 -1.84 -5.69
N TRP A 9 0.64 -0.77 -5.27
CA TRP A 9 -0.42 -0.12 -6.01
C TRP A 9 -0.04 1.32 -6.20
N GLU A 10 -0.26 1.82 -7.41
CA GLU A 10 0.10 3.17 -7.80
C GLU A 10 -1.12 3.80 -8.44
N TRP A 11 -1.39 5.05 -8.08
CA TRP A 11 -2.40 5.86 -8.71
C TRP A 11 -1.83 7.24 -8.98
N SER A 12 -2.08 7.75 -10.18
CA SER A 12 -1.68 9.11 -10.53
C SER A 12 -2.74 10.06 -10.01
N CYS A 13 -2.31 11.05 -9.23
CA CYS A 13 -3.20 12.14 -8.83
C CYS A 13 -3.16 13.30 -9.81
N ARG A 14 -2.01 13.57 -10.47
CA ARG A 14 -1.80 14.66 -11.44
C ARG A 14 -0.61 14.36 -12.38
N GLU A 15 -0.48 15.16 -13.45
CA GLU A 15 0.57 15.09 -14.49
C GLU A 15 2.01 14.98 -13.95
N PHE A 16 2.25 15.37 -12.69
CA PHE A 16 3.54 15.30 -12.02
C PHE A 16 3.47 14.83 -10.57
N GLU A 17 2.41 14.12 -10.18
CA GLU A 17 2.23 13.63 -8.81
C GLU A 17 1.83 12.15 -8.83
N TYR A 18 2.68 11.34 -8.21
CA TYR A 18 2.52 9.89 -8.09
C TYR A 18 2.22 9.57 -6.64
N GLU A 19 1.11 8.89 -6.40
CA GLU A 19 0.79 8.34 -5.11
C GLU A 19 0.76 6.82 -5.21
N GLY A 20 1.11 6.16 -4.12
CA GLY A 20 1.13 4.71 -4.12
C GLY A 20 1.26 4.13 -2.73
N VAL A 21 1.18 2.81 -2.69
CA VAL A 21 1.40 2.05 -1.48
C VAL A 21 2.14 0.77 -1.79
N CYS A 22 3.20 0.54 -1.01
CA CYS A 22 3.98 -0.69 -1.06
C CYS A 22 3.62 -1.59 0.13
N LEU A 23 3.31 -2.85 -0.15
CA LEU A 23 3.09 -3.85 0.89
C LEU A 23 4.40 -4.49 1.33
N TYR A 24 4.64 -4.43 2.65
CA TYR A 24 5.68 -5.16 3.37
C TYR A 24 5.04 -6.27 4.22
N LYS A 25 5.88 -7.07 4.89
CA LYS A 25 5.45 -8.25 5.64
C LYS A 25 4.26 -7.98 6.56
N ASP A 26 4.37 -6.88 7.30
CA ASP A 26 3.50 -6.52 8.41
C ASP A 26 3.07 -5.04 8.36
N SER A 27 3.34 -4.34 7.25
CA SER A 27 3.04 -2.92 7.09
C SER A 27 2.81 -2.49 5.64
N LEU A 28 2.06 -1.42 5.46
CA LEU A 28 1.92 -0.65 4.24
C LEU A 28 2.84 0.58 4.32
N LEU A 29 3.51 0.92 3.22
CA LEU A 29 4.23 2.17 3.06
C LEU A 29 3.51 3.01 2.01
N TRP A 30 2.77 4.00 2.48
CA TRP A 30 2.14 5.00 1.64
C TRP A 30 3.22 5.97 1.18
N TYR A 31 3.25 6.30 -0.10
CA TYR A 31 4.18 7.29 -0.64
C TYR A 31 3.48 8.25 -1.59
N LYS A 32 4.01 9.47 -1.63
CA LYS A 32 3.66 10.52 -2.55
C LYS A 32 4.95 11.11 -3.09
N GLU A 33 5.14 11.03 -4.40
CA GLU A 33 6.29 11.55 -5.11
C GLU A 33 5.84 12.62 -6.10
N THR A 34 6.53 13.75 -6.11
CA THR A 34 6.19 14.90 -6.96
C THR A 34 7.36 15.20 -7.90
N TYR A 35 7.07 15.42 -9.18
CA TYR A 35 8.06 15.83 -10.18
C TYR A 35 7.91 17.33 -10.51
N PRO A 36 9.01 18.09 -10.66
CA PRO A 36 10.40 17.71 -10.40
C PRO A 36 10.67 17.52 -8.90
N ALA A 37 11.60 16.61 -8.57
CA ALA A 37 11.87 16.11 -7.21
C ALA A 37 12.22 17.15 -6.13
N TYR A 38 12.38 18.43 -6.52
CA TYR A 38 12.59 19.56 -5.60
C TYR A 38 11.36 19.90 -4.76
N ALA A 39 10.17 19.44 -5.14
CA ALA A 39 8.92 19.71 -4.42
C ALA A 39 8.69 18.79 -3.20
N GLY A 40 9.57 17.83 -2.95
CA GLY A 40 9.47 16.90 -1.84
C GLY A 40 8.54 15.72 -2.13
N GLY A 41 8.79 14.63 -1.41
CA GLY A 41 7.93 13.47 -1.34
C GLY A 41 7.66 13.12 0.11
N THR A 42 6.54 12.47 0.38
CA THR A 42 6.19 12.00 1.72
C THR A 42 6.05 10.50 1.70
N ALA A 43 6.64 9.82 2.68
CA ALA A 43 6.40 8.40 2.90
C ALA A 43 5.88 8.20 4.32
N ARG A 44 4.79 7.44 4.47
CA ARG A 44 4.16 7.13 5.75
C ARG A 44 4.01 5.63 5.89
N LYS A 45 4.67 5.05 6.90
CA LYS A 45 4.48 3.64 7.27
C LYS A 45 3.21 3.50 8.10
N GLN A 46 2.40 2.50 7.80
CA GLN A 46 1.22 2.11 8.54
C GLN A 46 1.25 0.60 8.77
N SER A 47 1.02 0.12 9.99
CA SER A 47 0.94 -1.32 10.25
C SER A 47 -0.33 -1.91 9.64
N LEU A 48 -0.29 -3.19 9.23
CA LEU A 48 -1.49 -3.87 8.73
C LEU A 48 -2.62 -3.88 9.76
N LYS A 49 -2.30 -4.03 11.04
CA LYS A 49 -3.28 -3.96 12.12
C LYS A 49 -4.01 -2.60 12.14
N ASP A 50 -3.25 -1.51 12.12
CA ASP A 50 -3.79 -0.15 12.11
C ASP A 50 -4.63 0.12 10.86
N PHE A 51 -4.20 -0.37 9.70
CA PHE A 51 -4.98 -0.28 8.46
C PHE A 51 -6.33 -1.01 8.54
N MET A 52 -6.37 -2.18 9.18
CA MET A 52 -7.59 -2.96 9.33
C MET A 52 -8.53 -2.38 10.40
N GLU A 53 -8.01 -1.72 11.43
CA GLU A 53 -8.80 -1.11 12.51
C GLU A 53 -9.28 0.29 12.15
N ASN A 54 -8.42 1.12 11.57
CA ASN A 54 -8.64 2.56 11.36
C ASN A 54 -8.76 2.95 9.88
N GLY A 55 -8.53 2.03 8.95
CA GLY A 55 -8.53 2.31 7.51
C GLY A 55 -7.21 2.88 7.00
N PRO A 56 -7.16 3.37 5.74
CA PRO A 56 -5.95 3.91 5.14
C PRO A 56 -5.43 5.17 5.86
N ALA A 57 -4.10 5.32 5.88
CA ALA A 57 -3.45 6.51 6.48
C ALA A 57 -3.48 7.77 5.59
N VAL A 58 -4.10 7.69 4.41
CA VAL A 58 -4.23 8.77 3.42
C VAL A 58 -5.64 8.78 2.85
N ASP A 59 -6.18 9.96 2.55
CA ASP A 59 -7.57 10.14 2.11
C ASP A 59 -7.79 10.07 0.58
N THR A 60 -6.70 10.07 -0.20
CA THR A 60 -6.73 10.24 -1.66
C THR A 60 -6.79 8.93 -2.46
N ILE A 61 -6.89 7.77 -1.80
CA ILE A 61 -6.84 6.47 -2.47
C ILE A 61 -8.13 6.24 -3.29
N PRO A 62 -8.01 5.90 -4.59
CA PRO A 62 -9.14 5.47 -5.38
C PRO A 62 -9.81 4.23 -4.78
N ARG A 63 -11.14 4.21 -4.71
CA ARG A 63 -11.91 3.11 -4.10
C ARG A 63 -11.57 1.73 -4.68
N GLU A 64 -11.25 1.65 -5.96
CA GLU A 64 -10.86 0.41 -6.64
C GLU A 64 -9.56 -0.16 -6.08
N ILE A 65 -8.55 0.70 -5.88
CA ILE A 65 -7.28 0.32 -5.27
C ILE A 65 -7.48 -0.07 -3.80
N LEU A 66 -8.27 0.69 -3.06
CA LEU A 66 -8.58 0.38 -1.66
C LEU A 66 -9.24 -1.01 -1.54
N ASN A 67 -10.20 -1.32 -2.41
CA ASN A 67 -10.84 -2.63 -2.46
C ASN A 67 -9.84 -3.74 -2.80
N GLU A 68 -8.92 -3.51 -3.74
CA GLU A 68 -7.89 -4.49 -4.11
C GLU A 68 -6.91 -4.75 -2.94
N ILE A 69 -6.54 -3.72 -2.18
CA ILE A 69 -5.71 -3.87 -0.98
C ILE A 69 -6.44 -4.71 0.06
N TYR A 70 -7.72 -4.39 0.35
CA TYR A 70 -8.51 -5.17 1.29
C TYR A 70 -8.72 -6.61 0.82
N ASP A 71 -8.97 -6.85 -0.47
CA ASP A 71 -9.06 -8.19 -1.02
C ASP A 71 -7.74 -8.94 -0.83
N TYR A 72 -6.61 -8.34 -1.20
CA TYR A 72 -5.29 -8.94 -1.05
C TYR A 72 -4.96 -9.32 0.41
N LEU A 73 -5.35 -8.48 1.37
CA LEU A 73 -5.13 -8.72 2.80
C LEU A 73 -6.14 -9.71 3.40
N ASN A 74 -7.37 -9.75 2.88
CA ASN A 74 -8.44 -10.65 3.34
C ASN A 74 -8.44 -12.00 2.64
N ILE A 75 -7.76 -12.18 1.50
CA ILE A 75 -7.52 -13.50 0.91
C ILE A 75 -6.91 -14.33 2.04
N PRO A 76 -7.67 -15.30 2.59
CA PRO A 76 -7.09 -16.22 3.55
C PRO A 76 -5.89 -16.80 2.81
N ARG A 77 -4.73 -16.91 3.46
CA ARG A 77 -3.63 -17.75 2.97
C ARG A 77 -4.10 -19.22 2.97
N ALA A 78 -5.14 -19.53 2.22
CA ALA A 78 -5.70 -20.83 2.04
C ALA A 78 -4.75 -21.57 1.11
N ARG A 79 -4.23 -22.68 1.64
CA ARG A 79 -3.40 -23.70 1.02
C ARG A 79 -1.88 -23.46 1.05
N ARG A 80 -1.30 -23.46 2.25
CA ARG A 80 -0.34 -24.55 2.52
C ARG A 80 -1.14 -25.70 3.13
N LYS A 81 -1.69 -26.55 2.24
CA LYS A 81 -2.11 -27.88 2.66
C LYS A 81 -0.86 -28.57 3.19
N MET A 82 -0.97 -29.04 4.42
CA MET A 82 -0.26 -30.23 4.88
C MET A 82 -0.47 -31.34 3.86
N GLN A 83 0.63 -31.92 3.36
CA GLN A 83 0.79 -33.35 3.12
C GLN A 83 2.17 -33.64 3.73
N GLU A 84 2.18 -34.18 4.94
CA GLU A 84 2.41 -35.60 5.20
C GLU A 84 3.81 -36.04 4.75
#